data_AF-A0A1B6APC2-F1
#
_entry.id   AF-A0A1B6APC2-F1
#
_cell.length_a   1.000
_cell.length_b   1.000
_cell.length_c   1.000
_cell.angle_alpha   90.00
_cell.angle_beta   90.00
_cell.angle_gamma   90.00
#
_symmetry.space_group_name_H-M   'P 1'
#
loop_
_entity.id
_entity.type
_entity.pdbx_description
1 polymer ?
#
loop_
_entity_poly.entity_id
_entity_poly.type
_entity_poly.pdbx_seq_one_letter_code
_entity_poly.pdbx_strand_id
1 'polypeptide(L)'
;MPAAVWTGRNASPEKVASGIAAALGSELGLAEPPLTEPLPAESTGVPAGSLLPPRERFSGMPAPTHCFAYVDAPTPRAFELRASVMSGRAGIRRSLGLGHLVYAVPLEPQVPSRIQLSAAPARGSVNAGPAISGSASAGPAISGSANSGSANALFEGDAVLANRLNSDAQLLDLAQALTPATAGPDQYHTWQVAQRLTIDPLPHGSVLIIQTLHRPTARGWSLGARTVLDFAARAEAALRRHHV
;
A
#
# COMPACT_ATOMS: atom_id res chain seq x y z
N MET A 1 21.41 4.75 0.34
CA MET A 1 20.31 4.82 -0.65
C MET A 1 19.69 3.45 -0.77
N PRO A 2 18.36 3.31 -0.87
CA PRO A 2 17.75 2.01 -1.12
C PRO A 2 18.41 1.43 -2.37
N ALA A 3 18.88 0.20 -2.29
CA ALA A 3 19.15 -0.56 -3.49
C ALA A 3 17.78 -0.68 -4.16
N ALA A 4 17.57 0.12 -5.20
CA ALA A 4 16.52 -0.09 -6.16
C ALA A 4 16.46 -1.59 -6.45
N VAL A 5 15.39 -2.27 -6.01
CA VAL A 5 15.17 -3.69 -6.32
C VAL A 5 14.68 -3.73 -7.77
N TRP A 6 15.58 -3.35 -8.66
CA TRP A 6 15.49 -3.53 -10.08
C TRP A 6 16.89 -3.83 -10.58
N THR A 7 17.03 -5.04 -11.10
CA THR A 7 18.20 -5.52 -11.82
C THR A 7 18.12 -5.25 -13.32
N GLY A 8 17.12 -4.46 -13.77
CA GLY A 8 16.93 -4.15 -15.18
C GLY A 8 18.13 -3.39 -15.72
N ARG A 9 18.85 -4.04 -16.63
CA ARG A 9 20.14 -3.57 -17.13
C ARG A 9 20.05 -2.33 -18.04
N ASN A 10 18.87 -1.74 -18.24
CA ASN A 10 18.62 -0.66 -19.21
C ASN A 10 17.57 0.36 -18.72
N ALA A 11 18.06 1.43 -18.10
CA ALA A 11 17.32 2.47 -17.38
C ALA A 11 16.58 3.50 -18.26
N SER A 12 15.38 3.19 -18.76
CA SER A 12 14.48 4.20 -19.31
C SER A 12 13.07 4.11 -18.72
N PRO A 13 12.35 5.23 -18.49
CA PRO A 13 10.99 5.24 -17.96
C PRO A 13 10.01 4.37 -18.77
N GLU A 14 10.20 4.28 -20.09
CA GLU A 14 9.36 3.50 -21.00
C GLU A 14 9.50 1.99 -20.73
N LYS A 15 10.72 1.53 -20.41
CA LYS A 15 10.94 0.13 -20.02
C LYS A 15 10.31 -0.19 -18.66
N VAL A 16 10.28 0.78 -17.75
CA VAL A 16 9.58 0.62 -16.46
C VAL A 16 8.08 0.55 -16.69
N ALA A 17 7.51 1.44 -17.52
CA ALA A 17 6.10 1.42 -17.89
C ALA A 17 5.70 0.09 -18.54
N SER A 18 6.47 -0.37 -19.54
CA SER A 18 6.26 -1.67 -20.17
C SER A 18 6.35 -2.84 -19.18
N GLY A 19 7.29 -2.79 -18.23
CA GLY A 19 7.40 -3.77 -17.17
C GLY A 19 6.17 -3.79 -16.25
N ILE A 20 5.66 -2.61 -15.87
CA ILE A 20 4.42 -2.48 -15.09
C ILE A 20 3.24 -3.07 -15.87
N ALA A 21 3.08 -2.74 -17.14
CA ALA A 21 2.03 -3.29 -18.00
C ALA A 21 2.10 -4.82 -18.06
N ALA A 22 3.29 -5.38 -18.28
CA ALA A 22 3.49 -6.83 -18.33
C ALA A 22 3.18 -7.52 -16.98
N ALA A 23 3.62 -6.92 -15.87
CA ALA A 23 3.33 -7.45 -14.54
C ALA A 23 1.83 -7.41 -14.22
N LEU A 24 1.14 -6.30 -14.52
CA LEU A 24 -0.31 -6.19 -14.37
C LEU A 24 -1.06 -7.20 -15.24
N GLY A 25 -0.67 -7.32 -16.52
CA GLY A 25 -1.28 -8.29 -17.44
C GLY A 25 -1.14 -9.72 -16.94
N SER A 26 0.04 -10.09 -16.44
CA SER A 26 0.30 -11.41 -15.86
C SER A 26 -0.47 -11.66 -14.56
N GLU A 27 -0.45 -10.72 -13.61
CA GLU A 27 -1.10 -10.85 -12.30
C GLU A 27 -2.62 -10.94 -12.40
N LEU A 28 -3.20 -10.16 -13.30
CA LEU A 28 -4.64 -10.02 -13.46
C LEU A 28 -5.21 -10.90 -14.57
N GLY A 29 -4.37 -11.56 -15.36
CA GLY A 29 -4.79 -12.37 -16.50
C GLY A 29 -5.48 -11.54 -17.59
N LEU A 30 -5.01 -10.32 -17.84
CA LEU A 30 -5.62 -9.43 -18.84
C LEU A 30 -5.35 -9.97 -20.24
N ALA A 31 -6.36 -9.88 -21.11
CA ALA A 31 -6.24 -10.26 -22.51
C ALA A 31 -5.31 -9.31 -23.29
N GLU A 32 -5.30 -8.04 -22.93
CA GLU A 32 -4.45 -7.01 -23.51
C GLU A 32 -3.64 -6.29 -22.42
N PRO A 33 -2.42 -5.81 -22.73
CA PRO A 33 -1.65 -4.99 -21.80
C PRO A 33 -2.42 -3.71 -21.46
N PRO A 34 -2.46 -3.30 -20.17
CA PRO A 34 -3.14 -2.08 -19.79
C PRO A 34 -2.37 -0.85 -20.30
N LEU A 35 -3.07 0.28 -20.42
CA LEU A 35 -2.45 1.54 -20.78
C LEU A 35 -1.47 1.96 -19.68
N THR A 36 -0.20 2.14 -20.05
CA THR A 36 0.84 2.61 -19.14
C THR A 36 1.61 3.76 -19.76
N GLU A 37 1.71 4.87 -19.05
CA GLU A 37 2.38 6.08 -19.53
C GLU A 37 3.41 6.58 -18.49
N PRO A 38 4.68 6.78 -18.88
CA PRO A 38 5.62 7.51 -18.06
C PRO A 38 5.25 9.00 -18.05
N LEU A 39 5.20 9.62 -16.87
CA LEU A 39 5.09 11.07 -16.76
C LEU A 39 6.46 11.70 -16.50
N PRO A 40 6.74 12.87 -17.12
CA PRO A 40 7.93 13.65 -16.81
C PRO A 40 8.01 13.96 -15.32
N ALA A 41 9.23 14.03 -14.76
CA ALA A 41 9.44 14.30 -13.34
C ALA A 41 8.87 15.67 -12.92
N GLU A 42 8.92 16.61 -13.85
CA GLU A 42 8.38 17.97 -13.77
C GLU A 42 6.86 18.05 -14.01
N SER A 43 6.16 16.97 -14.34
CA SER A 43 4.71 17.04 -14.52
C SER A 43 4.00 17.42 -13.21
N THR A 44 3.22 18.51 -13.19
CA THR A 44 2.23 18.79 -12.13
C THR A 44 0.93 18.03 -12.36
N GLY A 45 0.70 17.55 -13.57
CA GLY A 45 -0.59 17.04 -14.02
C GLY A 45 -0.83 15.61 -13.57
N VAL A 46 -2.07 15.35 -13.18
CA VAL A 46 -2.65 14.01 -13.21
C VAL A 46 -3.30 13.81 -14.58
N PRO A 47 -3.33 12.59 -15.13
CA PRO A 47 -4.09 12.31 -16.34
C PRO A 47 -5.55 12.76 -16.19
N ALA A 48 -6.17 13.19 -17.29
CA ALA A 48 -7.59 13.51 -17.27
C ALA A 48 -8.40 12.28 -16.80
N GLY A 49 -9.31 12.48 -15.84
CA GLY A 49 -10.07 11.37 -15.23
C GLY A 49 -9.35 10.60 -14.13
N SER A 50 -8.18 11.05 -13.67
CA SER A 50 -7.47 10.44 -12.54
C SER A 50 -8.34 10.40 -11.27
N LEU A 51 -8.37 9.23 -10.63
CA LEU A 51 -8.99 8.99 -9.34
C LEU A 51 -8.06 9.36 -8.18
N LEU A 52 -6.77 9.48 -8.45
CA LEU A 52 -5.78 9.82 -7.45
C LEU A 52 -5.72 11.33 -7.20
N PRO A 53 -5.50 11.75 -5.95
CA PRO A 53 -5.36 13.17 -5.65
C PRO A 53 -4.19 13.80 -6.43
N PRO A 54 -4.26 15.12 -6.69
CA PRO A 54 -3.16 15.88 -7.26
C PRO A 54 -1.87 15.67 -6.47
N ARG A 55 -0.74 15.70 -7.18
CA ARG A 55 0.58 15.51 -6.56
C ARG A 55 1.00 16.78 -5.81
N GLU A 56 1.38 16.62 -4.55
CA GLU A 56 2.11 17.66 -3.84
C GLU A 56 3.54 17.78 -4.38
N ARG A 57 3.94 18.97 -4.82
CA ARG A 57 5.33 19.25 -5.20
C ARG A 57 6.12 19.64 -3.96
N PHE A 58 7.13 18.85 -3.62
CA PHE A 58 8.14 19.27 -2.65
C PHE A 58 9.26 20.01 -3.37
N SER A 59 9.42 21.30 -3.04
CA SER A 59 10.48 22.15 -3.58
C SER A 59 11.87 21.64 -3.17
N GLY A 60 12.83 21.64 -4.10
CA GLY A 60 14.25 21.43 -3.83
C GLY A 60 14.79 19.99 -3.88
N MET A 61 13.94 18.97 -4.07
CA MET A 61 14.37 17.58 -4.24
C MET A 61 14.14 17.12 -5.69
N PRO A 62 15.04 16.33 -6.31
CA PRO A 62 14.75 15.72 -7.61
C PRO A 62 13.52 14.83 -7.46
N ALA A 63 12.43 15.23 -8.11
CA ALA A 63 11.18 14.49 -8.06
C ALA A 63 11.37 13.10 -8.70
N PRO A 64 10.89 12.02 -8.09
CA PRO A 64 10.87 10.72 -8.76
C PRO A 64 10.11 10.84 -10.09
N THR A 65 10.61 10.21 -11.14
CA THR A 65 9.82 9.99 -12.37
C THR A 65 8.64 9.11 -11.97
N HIS A 66 7.44 9.40 -12.45
CA HIS A 66 6.28 8.56 -12.16
C HIS A 66 5.86 7.78 -13.40
N CYS A 67 5.35 6.57 -13.19
CA CYS A 67 4.62 5.83 -14.20
C CYS A 67 3.17 5.73 -13.76
N PHE A 68 2.25 5.99 -14.69
CA PHE A 68 0.83 5.80 -14.49
C PHE A 68 0.39 4.57 -15.27
N ALA A 69 -0.48 3.78 -14.67
CA ALA A 69 -1.17 2.69 -15.32
C ALA A 69 -2.67 2.87 -15.09
N TYR A 70 -3.45 2.84 -16.16
CA TYR A 70 -4.90 2.82 -16.08
C TYR A 70 -5.40 1.50 -16.65
N VAL A 71 -6.12 0.76 -15.81
CA VAL A 71 -6.82 -0.44 -16.23
C VAL A 71 -8.28 -0.05 -16.38
N ASP A 72 -8.74 0.05 -17.62
CA ASP A 72 -10.15 0.27 -17.95
C ASP A 72 -10.79 -1.06 -18.36
N ALA A 73 -11.00 -1.93 -17.37
CA ALA A 73 -11.53 -3.27 -17.61
C ALA A 73 -12.74 -3.55 -16.72
N PRO A 74 -13.88 -4.01 -17.27
CA PRO A 74 -15.02 -4.41 -16.46
C PRO A 74 -14.72 -5.66 -15.61
N THR A 75 -13.73 -6.45 -15.99
CA THR A 75 -13.24 -7.61 -15.24
C THR A 75 -11.72 -7.68 -15.39
N PRO A 76 -10.93 -7.69 -14.29
CA PRO A 76 -11.39 -7.86 -12.91
C PRO A 76 -12.06 -6.62 -12.28
N ARG A 77 -11.70 -5.39 -12.69
CA ARG A 77 -12.33 -4.11 -12.35
C ARG A 77 -11.42 -2.96 -12.83
N ALA A 78 -12.00 -1.79 -13.09
CA ALA A 78 -11.22 -0.60 -13.40
C ALA A 78 -10.44 -0.07 -12.19
N PHE A 79 -9.19 0.37 -12.39
CA PHE A 79 -8.40 1.05 -11.37
C PHE A 79 -7.28 1.91 -11.97
N GLU A 80 -6.78 2.85 -11.18
CA GLU A 80 -5.57 3.63 -11.48
C GLU A 80 -4.43 3.20 -10.55
N LEU A 81 -3.23 3.07 -11.11
CA LEU A 81 -1.99 2.85 -10.37
C LEU A 81 -0.98 3.95 -10.73
N ARG A 82 -0.48 4.65 -9.70
CA ARG A 82 0.68 5.55 -9.79
C ARG A 82 1.88 4.88 -9.13
N ALA A 83 2.92 4.62 -9.91
CA ALA A 83 4.18 4.08 -9.44
C ALA A 83 5.26 5.17 -9.42
N SER A 84 6.01 5.27 -8.32
CA SER A 84 7.20 6.11 -8.26
C SER A 84 8.39 5.35 -8.82
N VAL A 85 9.21 5.99 -9.65
CA VAL A 85 10.44 5.45 -10.21
C VAL A 85 11.60 6.22 -9.61
N MET A 86 12.43 5.53 -8.85
CA MET A 86 13.56 6.09 -8.12
C MET A 86 14.85 5.74 -8.85
N SER A 87 15.71 6.71 -9.12
CA SER A 87 17.06 6.41 -9.59
C SER A 87 18.00 6.14 -8.42
N GLY A 88 18.69 5.01 -8.46
CA GLY A 88 19.75 4.62 -7.53
C GLY A 88 21.03 4.20 -8.25
N ARG A 89 22.00 3.72 -7.48
CA ARG A 89 23.19 3.03 -7.99
C ARG A 89 23.18 1.59 -7.50
N ALA A 90 23.41 0.65 -8.41
CA ALA A 90 23.72 -0.74 -8.09
C ALA A 90 25.18 -0.99 -8.54
N GLY A 91 26.11 -0.90 -7.59
CA GLY A 91 27.54 -0.88 -7.89
C GLY A 91 27.93 0.35 -8.73
N ILE A 92 28.63 0.13 -9.85
CA ILE A 92 29.14 1.19 -10.74
C ILE A 92 28.07 1.72 -11.73
N ARG A 93 26.91 1.06 -11.83
CA ARG A 93 25.87 1.39 -12.81
C ARG A 93 24.69 2.10 -12.14
N ARG A 94 24.05 3.02 -12.87
CA ARG A 94 22.74 3.57 -12.48
C ARG A 94 21.69 2.46 -12.58
N SER A 95 20.85 2.34 -11.55
CA SER A 95 19.67 1.47 -11.51
C SER A 95 18.43 2.33 -11.29
N LEU A 96 17.28 1.94 -11.84
CA LEU A 96 15.98 2.56 -11.55
C LEU A 96 15.13 1.58 -10.75
N GLY A 97 14.73 1.89 -9.53
CA GLY A 97 13.84 1.05 -8.71
C GLY A 97 12.41 1.55 -8.74
N LEU A 98 11.46 0.65 -8.50
CA LEU A 98 10.11 1.05 -8.13
C LEU A 98 10.11 1.49 -6.66
N GLY A 99 9.64 2.71 -6.42
CA GLY A 99 9.35 3.23 -5.08
C GLY A 99 7.94 2.86 -4.67
N HIS A 100 7.23 3.82 -4.08
CA HIS A 100 5.84 3.65 -3.68
C HIS A 100 4.90 3.41 -4.87
N LEU A 101 3.98 2.48 -4.66
CA LEU A 101 2.82 2.23 -5.50
C LEU A 101 1.60 2.85 -4.81
N VAL A 102 0.79 3.61 -5.54
CA VAL A 102 -0.47 4.15 -5.06
C VAL A 102 -1.59 3.70 -5.98
N TYR A 103 -2.48 2.86 -5.47
CA TYR A 103 -3.68 2.41 -6.17
C TYR A 103 -4.86 3.31 -5.81
N ALA A 104 -5.69 3.61 -6.79
CA ALA A 104 -7.05 4.10 -6.62
C ALA A 104 -8.03 3.15 -7.29
N VAL A 105 -8.93 2.59 -6.49
CA VAL A 105 -9.95 1.63 -6.96
C VAL A 105 -11.33 2.23 -6.66
N PRO A 106 -12.18 2.47 -7.67
CA PRO A 106 -13.54 2.90 -7.43
C PRO A 106 -14.31 1.80 -6.70
N LEU A 107 -15.12 2.20 -5.72
CA LEU A 107 -16.07 1.36 -5.01
C LEU A 107 -17.48 1.91 -5.28
N GLU A 108 -18.44 1.02 -5.50
CA GLU A 108 -19.84 1.42 -5.71
C GLU A 108 -20.51 2.02 -4.45
N PRO A 109 -20.28 1.50 -3.23
CA PRO A 109 -20.88 2.05 -2.02
C PRO A 109 -20.44 3.48 -1.78
N GLN A 110 -21.39 4.34 -1.44
CA GLN A 110 -21.10 5.67 -0.93
C GLN A 110 -20.76 5.57 0.56
N VAL A 111 -19.66 6.21 0.95
CA VAL A 111 -19.35 6.46 2.35
C VAL A 111 -19.65 7.92 2.67
N PRO A 112 -20.22 8.25 3.83
CA PRO A 112 -20.56 9.64 4.18
C PRO A 112 -19.33 10.46 4.58
N SER A 113 -18.24 9.80 4.97
CA SER A 113 -16.99 10.41 5.43
C SER A 113 -15.82 9.46 5.17
N ARG A 114 -14.59 9.99 5.24
CA ARG A 114 -13.37 9.20 5.08
C ARG A 114 -13.30 8.11 6.15
N ILE A 115 -13.01 6.89 5.71
CA ILE A 115 -12.64 5.76 6.57
C ILE A 115 -11.16 5.45 6.33
N GLN A 116 -10.37 5.22 7.38
CA GLN A 116 -8.94 4.96 7.26
C GLN A 116 -8.51 3.79 8.14
N LEU A 117 -7.56 3.00 7.66
CA LEU A 117 -6.87 2.02 8.50
C LEU A 117 -5.88 2.75 9.40
N SER A 118 -5.98 2.54 10.72
CA SER A 118 -5.06 3.10 11.69
C SER A 118 -3.66 2.48 11.56
N ALA A 119 -2.64 3.21 12.01
CA ALA A 119 -1.32 2.61 12.13
C ALA A 119 -1.37 1.54 13.23
N ALA A 120 -0.87 0.34 12.95
CA ALA A 120 -0.70 -0.67 13.99
C ALA A 120 0.25 -0.10 15.08
N PRO A 121 -0.07 -0.24 16.38
CA PRO A 121 0.84 0.21 17.43
C PRO A 121 2.19 -0.47 17.25
N ALA A 122 3.25 0.33 17.24
CA ALA A 122 4.62 -0.17 17.14
C ALA A 122 4.85 -1.23 18.24
N ARG A 123 5.28 -2.43 17.85
CA ARG A 123 5.70 -3.46 18.83
C ARG A 123 6.73 -2.83 19.76
N GLY A 124 6.42 -2.84 21.05
CA GLY A 124 7.00 -1.95 22.04
C GLY A 124 8.53 -1.80 21.96
N SER A 125 8.97 -0.54 21.90
CA SER A 125 10.26 -0.14 22.47
C SER A 125 10.13 -0.33 23.98
N VAL A 126 10.70 -1.40 24.52
CA VAL A 126 10.95 -1.52 25.95
C VAL A 126 11.93 -0.41 26.32
N ASN A 127 11.40 0.72 26.80
CA ASN A 127 12.20 1.67 27.55
C ASN A 127 12.65 0.98 28.83
N ALA A 128 13.89 0.50 28.82
CA ALA A 128 14.64 0.21 30.03
C ALA A 128 14.86 1.54 30.79
N GLY A 129 13.92 1.90 31.65
CA GLY A 129 14.14 2.87 32.72
C GLY A 129 15.01 2.26 33.82
N PRO A 130 15.78 3.06 34.57
CA PRO A 130 16.93 2.58 35.32
C PRO A 130 16.51 1.80 36.56
N ALA A 131 17.30 0.76 36.86
CA ALA A 131 17.17 -0.11 38.02
C ALA A 131 17.20 0.70 39.32
N ILE A 132 16.13 0.59 40.11
CA ILE A 132 16.13 0.96 41.52
C ILE A 132 16.27 -0.35 42.30
N SER A 133 17.43 -0.54 42.91
CA SER A 133 17.71 -1.66 43.82
C SER A 133 16.80 -1.60 45.05
N GLY A 134 16.12 -2.69 45.37
CA GLY A 134 15.34 -2.86 46.60
C GLY A 134 14.88 -4.31 46.78
N SER A 135 15.19 -4.89 47.94
CA SER A 135 15.23 -6.32 48.24
C SER A 135 13.88 -6.99 48.57
N ALA A 136 13.72 -8.21 48.05
CA ALA A 136 13.04 -9.43 48.54
C ALA A 136 11.82 -9.37 49.50
N SER A 137 10.70 -9.99 49.06
CA SER A 137 9.89 -10.95 49.84
C SER A 137 8.87 -11.69 48.94
N ALA A 138 8.57 -12.95 49.27
CA ALA A 138 7.95 -13.99 48.44
C ALA A 138 6.41 -14.03 48.41
N GLY A 139 5.83 -14.58 47.32
CA GLY A 139 4.42 -15.01 47.21
C GLY A 139 4.07 -15.48 45.77
N PRO A 140 3.24 -16.52 45.56
CA PRO A 140 3.34 -17.40 44.39
C PRO A 140 2.50 -16.99 43.17
N ALA A 141 2.90 -17.60 42.05
CA ALA A 141 2.31 -17.66 40.72
C ALA A 141 0.81 -17.30 40.58
N ILE A 142 0.55 -16.26 39.77
CA ILE A 142 -0.63 -16.19 38.92
C ILE A 142 -0.13 -16.13 37.48
N SER A 143 -0.47 -17.17 36.72
CA SER A 143 -0.32 -17.20 35.26
C SER A 143 -1.18 -16.10 34.65
N GLY A 144 -0.60 -14.92 34.47
CA GLY A 144 -1.12 -13.91 33.57
C GLY A 144 -0.66 -14.25 32.16
N SER A 145 -1.49 -15.01 31.44
CA SER A 145 -1.36 -15.28 30.02
C SER A 145 -0.93 -14.01 29.29
N ALA A 146 0.31 -14.00 28.81
CA ALA A 146 0.81 -12.99 27.89
C ALA A 146 0.08 -13.19 26.56
N ASN A 147 -1.17 -12.77 26.50
CA ASN A 147 -1.81 -12.47 25.24
C ASN A 147 -1.16 -11.18 24.74
N SER A 148 0.07 -11.30 24.25
CA SER A 148 0.69 -10.31 23.38
C SER A 148 -0.04 -10.41 22.05
N GLY A 149 -1.32 -10.03 22.07
CA GLY A 149 -2.10 -9.77 20.89
C GLY A 149 -1.40 -8.62 20.21
N SER A 150 -0.73 -8.91 19.10
CA SER A 150 -0.32 -7.88 18.16
C SER A 150 -1.60 -7.12 17.85
N ALA A 151 -1.77 -5.93 18.43
CA ALA A 151 -2.96 -5.13 18.20
C ALA A 151 -2.94 -4.78 16.71
N ASN A 152 -3.83 -5.42 15.96
CA ASN A 152 -3.92 -5.21 14.53
C ASN A 152 -4.41 -3.80 14.26
N ALA A 153 -3.95 -3.23 13.14
CA ALA A 153 -4.52 -2.01 12.62
C ALA A 153 -6.04 -2.19 12.40
N LEU A 154 -6.83 -1.20 12.80
CA LEU A 154 -8.29 -1.21 12.67
C LEU A 154 -8.75 -0.02 11.85
N PHE A 155 -9.90 -0.17 11.20
CA PHE A 155 -10.56 0.94 10.52
C PHE A 155 -11.14 1.93 11.53
N GLU A 156 -10.94 3.21 11.24
CA GLU A 156 -11.44 4.38 11.96
C GLU A 156 -12.19 5.31 11.00
N GLY A 157 -13.09 6.15 11.53
CA GLY A 157 -13.95 7.05 10.76
C GLY A 157 -15.41 6.91 11.18
N ASP A 158 -16.31 6.74 10.21
CA ASP A 158 -17.71 6.39 10.49
C ASP A 158 -17.80 5.09 11.29
N ALA A 159 -18.35 5.15 12.51
CA ALA A 159 -18.34 4.02 13.45
C ALA A 159 -19.09 2.80 12.92
N VAL A 160 -20.19 3.00 12.19
CA VAL A 160 -21.00 1.89 11.66
C VAL A 160 -20.23 1.18 10.55
N LEU A 161 -19.68 1.93 9.61
CA LEU A 161 -18.94 1.36 8.48
C LEU A 161 -17.58 0.78 8.92
N ALA A 162 -16.87 1.47 9.81
CA ALA A 162 -15.64 0.96 10.41
C ALA A 162 -15.87 -0.37 11.14
N ASN A 163 -16.92 -0.48 11.96
CA ASN A 163 -17.27 -1.74 12.63
C ASN A 163 -17.57 -2.88 11.65
N ARG A 164 -18.22 -2.59 10.51
CA ARG A 164 -18.48 -3.59 9.46
C ARG A 164 -17.18 -4.10 8.84
N LEU A 165 -16.26 -3.19 8.50
CA LEU A 165 -14.95 -3.56 7.95
C LEU A 165 -14.12 -4.33 8.98
N ASN A 166 -14.10 -3.87 10.23
CA ASN A 166 -13.37 -4.51 11.35
C ASN A 166 -13.93 -5.88 11.74
N SER A 167 -15.20 -6.17 11.41
CA SER A 167 -15.81 -7.48 11.67
C SER A 167 -15.41 -8.56 10.65
N ASP A 168 -14.79 -8.17 9.52
CA ASP A 168 -14.29 -9.12 8.52
C ASP A 168 -12.79 -9.39 8.75
N ALA A 169 -12.50 -10.51 9.41
CA ALA A 169 -11.11 -10.92 9.71
C ALA A 169 -10.26 -11.10 8.44
N GLN A 170 -10.85 -11.61 7.35
CA GLN A 170 -10.12 -11.80 6.09
C GLN A 170 -9.81 -10.45 5.43
N LEU A 171 -10.70 -9.47 5.57
CA LEU A 171 -10.44 -8.10 5.13
C LEU A 171 -9.28 -7.48 5.91
N LEU A 172 -9.22 -7.67 7.23
CA LEU A 172 -8.12 -7.17 8.06
C LEU A 172 -6.78 -7.85 7.71
N ASP A 173 -6.79 -9.15 7.45
CA ASP A 173 -5.60 -9.88 7.00
C ASP A 173 -5.09 -9.33 5.65
N LEU A 174 -5.99 -9.05 4.71
CA LEU A 174 -5.65 -8.43 3.43
C LEU A 174 -5.15 -6.99 3.61
N ALA A 175 -5.77 -6.21 4.49
CA ALA A 175 -5.31 -4.84 4.81
C ALA A 175 -3.88 -4.87 5.35
N GLN A 176 -3.62 -5.73 6.33
CA GLN A 176 -2.30 -5.90 6.93
C GLN A 176 -1.26 -6.38 5.91
N ALA A 177 -1.66 -7.29 5.02
CA ALA A 177 -0.81 -7.71 3.92
C ALA A 177 -0.47 -6.51 3.02
N LEU A 178 -1.44 -5.69 2.64
CA LEU A 178 -1.28 -4.57 1.71
C LEU A 178 -0.52 -3.36 2.28
N THR A 179 -0.54 -3.14 3.59
CA THR A 179 0.12 -2.01 4.25
C THR A 179 1.28 -2.45 5.14
N PRO A 180 2.37 -3.04 4.59
CA PRO A 180 3.53 -3.35 5.42
C PRO A 180 4.10 -2.06 6.00
N ALA A 181 4.30 -2.04 7.32
CA ALA A 181 4.92 -0.89 8.01
C ALA A 181 6.41 -0.74 7.63
N THR A 182 7.05 -1.86 7.26
CA THR A 182 8.47 -1.92 6.97
C THR A 182 8.74 -2.61 5.65
N ALA A 183 9.80 -2.19 4.97
CA ALA A 183 10.35 -2.87 3.80
C ALA A 183 11.87 -2.89 3.88
N GLY A 184 12.50 -3.96 3.44
CA GLY A 184 13.95 -4.13 3.50
C GLY A 184 14.35 -5.48 2.91
N PRO A 185 15.58 -5.63 2.39
CA PRO A 185 16.07 -6.93 1.93
C PRO A 185 16.25 -7.92 3.09
N ASP A 186 16.45 -7.42 4.30
CA ASP A 186 16.60 -8.20 5.53
C ASP A 186 16.14 -7.37 6.74
N GLN A 187 16.14 -8.00 7.91
CA GLN A 187 15.74 -7.41 9.18
C GLN A 187 16.65 -6.27 9.68
N TYR A 188 17.85 -6.14 9.14
CA TYR A 188 18.84 -5.13 9.52
C TYR A 188 18.80 -3.90 8.61
N HIS A 189 18.21 -4.02 7.42
CA HIS A 189 18.10 -2.97 6.41
C HIS A 189 16.64 -2.63 6.10
N THR A 190 15.80 -2.55 7.13
CA THR A 190 14.39 -2.16 6.98
C THR A 190 14.19 -0.66 7.07
N TRP A 191 13.30 -0.13 6.23
CA TRP A 191 12.83 1.26 6.22
C TRP A 191 11.35 1.30 6.56
N GLN A 192 10.92 2.37 7.24
CA GLN A 192 9.51 2.62 7.47
C GLN A 192 8.83 3.07 6.18
N VAL A 193 7.66 2.53 5.92
CA VAL A 193 6.84 2.83 4.74
C VAL A 193 5.62 3.59 5.21
N ALA A 194 5.28 4.69 4.55
CA ALA A 194 4.03 5.38 4.81
C ALA A 194 2.87 4.41 4.53
N GLN A 195 2.16 4.01 5.58
CA GLN A 195 0.96 3.20 5.51
C GLN A 195 -0.21 4.11 5.15
N ARG A 196 -0.85 3.84 4.03
CA ARG A 196 -2.11 4.49 3.68
C ARG A 196 -3.05 3.48 3.09
N LEU A 197 -4.18 3.27 3.77
CA LEU A 197 -5.34 2.58 3.24
C LEU A 197 -6.55 3.40 3.69
N THR A 198 -7.18 4.08 2.73
CA THR A 198 -8.32 4.97 2.99
C THR A 198 -9.44 4.69 2.01
N ILE A 199 -10.68 4.88 2.45
CA ILE A 199 -11.87 4.91 1.60
C ILE A 199 -12.41 6.34 1.68
N ASP A 200 -12.27 7.07 0.59
CA ASP A 200 -12.62 8.49 0.50
C ASP A 200 -13.98 8.63 -0.22
N PRO A 201 -14.87 9.52 0.26
CA PRO A 201 -16.16 9.77 -0.39
C PRO A 201 -15.96 10.47 -1.74
N LEU A 202 -16.77 10.09 -2.74
CA LEU A 202 -16.89 10.77 -4.03
C LEU A 202 -18.37 11.08 -4.34
N PRO A 203 -18.67 12.06 -5.21
CA PRO A 203 -20.06 12.42 -5.53
C PRO A 203 -20.95 11.25 -6.02
N HIS A 204 -20.35 10.22 -6.63
CA HIS A 204 -21.05 9.07 -7.21
C HIS A 204 -20.59 7.72 -6.66
N GLY A 205 -19.99 7.68 -5.46
CA GLY A 205 -19.48 6.43 -4.87
C GLY A 205 -18.42 6.70 -3.82
N SER A 206 -17.41 5.84 -3.77
CA SER A 206 -16.19 6.09 -3.01
C SER A 206 -14.96 5.59 -3.75
N VAL A 207 -13.78 6.01 -3.30
CA VAL A 207 -12.51 5.53 -3.84
C VAL A 207 -11.67 4.94 -2.72
N LEU A 208 -11.24 3.70 -2.93
CA LEU A 208 -10.23 3.05 -2.12
C LEU A 208 -8.84 3.52 -2.59
N ILE A 209 -8.08 4.13 -1.70
CA ILE A 209 -6.69 4.52 -1.93
C ILE A 209 -5.78 3.63 -1.09
N ILE A 210 -4.87 2.92 -1.75
CA ILE A 210 -3.85 2.08 -1.09
C ILE A 210 -2.46 2.53 -1.52
N GLN A 211 -1.62 2.90 -0.55
CA GLN A 211 -0.19 3.09 -0.74
C GLN A 211 0.57 1.87 -0.25
N THR A 212 1.35 1.25 -1.13
CA THR A 212 2.09 0.04 -0.85
C THR A 212 3.44 0.02 -1.59
N LEU A 213 4.14 -1.10 -1.53
CA LEU A 213 5.38 -1.36 -2.26
C LEU A 213 5.23 -2.62 -3.10
N HIS A 214 6.05 -2.70 -4.14
CA HIS A 214 6.25 -3.94 -4.88
C HIS A 214 6.89 -5.00 -3.98
N ARG A 215 6.62 -6.28 -4.27
CA ARG A 215 7.14 -7.42 -3.51
C ARG A 215 8.11 -8.22 -4.37
N PRO A 216 9.25 -8.68 -3.83
CA PRO A 216 10.08 -9.65 -4.53
C PRO A 216 9.34 -11.00 -4.63
N THR A 217 9.50 -11.68 -5.75
CA THR A 217 8.99 -13.05 -5.97
C THR A 217 10.09 -13.91 -6.59
N ALA A 218 9.93 -15.24 -6.56
CA ALA A 218 10.88 -16.15 -7.20
C ALA A 218 11.03 -15.90 -8.72
N ARG A 219 10.02 -15.29 -9.35
CA ARG A 219 9.99 -14.97 -10.79
C ARG A 219 10.24 -13.50 -11.09
N GLY A 220 10.64 -12.70 -10.10
CA GLY A 220 10.90 -11.27 -10.25
C GLY A 220 10.25 -10.46 -9.14
N TRP A 221 9.16 -9.78 -9.46
CA TRP A 221 8.44 -8.92 -8.52
C TRP A 221 6.94 -8.98 -8.78
N SER A 222 6.17 -8.55 -7.79
CA SER A 222 4.73 -8.40 -7.86
C SER A 222 4.30 -7.00 -7.44
N LEU A 223 3.32 -6.45 -8.14
CA LEU A 223 2.65 -5.19 -7.80
C LEU A 223 1.53 -5.41 -6.76
N GLY A 224 1.11 -6.65 -6.56
CA GLY A 224 0.04 -7.02 -5.63
C GLY A 224 -1.35 -6.61 -6.11
N ALA A 225 -1.52 -6.37 -7.41
CA ALA A 225 -2.77 -5.83 -7.96
C ALA A 225 -3.96 -6.75 -7.69
N ARG A 226 -3.76 -8.07 -7.75
CA ARG A 226 -4.80 -9.05 -7.40
C ARG A 226 -5.26 -8.93 -5.94
N THR A 227 -4.31 -8.81 -5.01
CA THR A 227 -4.62 -8.63 -3.59
C THR A 227 -5.36 -7.32 -3.33
N VAL A 228 -5.00 -6.25 -4.06
CA VAL A 228 -5.72 -4.95 -4.02
C VAL A 228 -7.17 -5.12 -4.47
N LEU A 229 -7.41 -5.83 -5.58
CA LEU A 229 -8.77 -6.05 -6.09
C LEU A 229 -9.59 -7.00 -5.22
N ASP A 230 -8.98 -8.05 -4.67
CA ASP A 230 -9.63 -8.95 -3.71
C ASP A 230 -10.04 -8.21 -2.44
N PHE A 231 -9.17 -7.31 -1.94
CA PHE A 231 -9.49 -6.41 -0.83
C PHE A 231 -10.64 -5.47 -1.20
N ALA A 232 -10.59 -4.83 -2.37
CA ALA A 232 -11.63 -3.90 -2.82
C ALA A 232 -13.00 -4.57 -2.92
N ALA A 233 -13.07 -5.78 -3.50
CA ALA A 233 -14.31 -6.56 -3.62
C ALA A 233 -14.90 -6.92 -2.25
N ARG A 234 -14.05 -7.27 -1.28
CA ARG A 234 -14.48 -7.58 0.10
C ARG A 234 -14.91 -6.34 0.87
N ALA A 235 -14.16 -5.24 0.76
CA ALA A 235 -14.53 -3.97 1.38
C ALA A 235 -15.91 -3.52 0.86
N GLU A 236 -16.13 -3.60 -0.45
CA GLU A 236 -17.40 -3.31 -1.09
C GLU A 236 -18.54 -4.19 -0.58
N ALA A 237 -18.32 -5.51 -0.49
CA ALA A 237 -19.30 -6.44 0.08
C ALA A 237 -19.62 -6.12 1.55
N ALA A 238 -18.63 -5.74 2.35
CA ALA A 238 -18.82 -5.35 3.76
C ALA A 238 -19.62 -4.04 3.89
N LEU A 239 -19.36 -3.07 3.02
CA LEU A 239 -20.04 -1.77 3.02
C LEU A 239 -21.50 -1.86 2.55
N ARG A 240 -21.81 -2.71 1.57
CA ARG A 240 -23.18 -2.87 1.02
C ARG A 240 -24.20 -3.48 1.98
N ARG A 241 -23.78 -4.11 3.08
CA ARG A 241 -24.63 -5.03 3.87
C ARG A 241 -25.92 -4.46 4.50
N HIS A 242 -26.32 -3.19 4.32
CA HIS A 242 -27.66 -2.70 4.74
C HIS A 242 -28.16 -1.46 3.97
N HIS A 243 -28.78 -1.68 2.81
CA HIS A 243 -29.78 -0.78 2.20
C HIS A 243 -31.18 -1.41 2.21
N VAL A 244 -31.50 -2.18 3.25
CA VAL A 244 -32.85 -2.76 3.47
C VAL A 244 -33.36 -2.30 4.82
#